data_AF-A0A9D5YNX0-F1
#
_entry.id   AF-A0A9D5YNX0-F1
#
_cell.length_a   1.000
_cell.length_b   1.000
_cell.length_c   1.000
_cell.angle_alpha   90.00
_cell.angle_beta   90.00
_cell.angle_gamma   90.00
#
_symmetry.space_group_name_H-M   'P 1'
#
loop_
_entity.id
_entity.type
_entity.pdbx_description
1 polymer ?
#
loop_
_entity_poly.entity_id
_entity_poly.type
_entity_poly.pdbx_seq_one_letter_code
_entity_poly.pdbx_strand_id
1 'polypeptide(L)'
;MKIVKKVVMMLLCYVLVLGSLPVMAFTYPREFWPINEQMERAVSANDYNGMITYGKQLIDILKRTEEGSEKKNAMIKRYSQIAMAYEALGDYENSRVYNQHLFDYAGQFGEEFHDYVRVAKAKTEQFATSVELYTTGGTSPYYGAKNEKQNGVLFGLCADGQTRSKLGNESMILVYQELGQTLLAYNAGIISKAANSGVAVEFALNCPREGTDIANIRQMESYLKSISDLFKKYPNVPIYLRFAAEFDVWDNKAEPRQYIEAFRYVTNYIKSKNANVAMVWSPAQESSMYVNRDDYYPGDEYVDWVGVSLYAQKYFQGNPNAKKDDEILFKTGVNSDPVVAIKNLVETYGNRKPIMISESGCGHKMVKSGENTETFAIRRLQEYLSYLPMVYPQIKVMAYFDAHVTSDKEKSDYRLSSNANLQQEYLRLVKQPRFIQDQYSNNTDYCYRKVQDGINLSNTFEVACYAHKYNADIKTVTYFIDDKYMSVSDSVPFAAFISAKQYAGRHNLKAVVSFDDGTTMTKTAVVNIAPSGGEISVTISGRKVNFDQEPIIYNERTMVPMRKIFESLGATVSWNYSTQRT
;
A
#
# COMPACT_ATOMS: atom_id res chain seq x y z
N MET A 1 -35.07 0.62 9.24
CA MET A 1 -36.08 0.84 10.29
C MET A 1 -35.51 0.31 11.60
N LYS A 2 -35.26 1.22 12.55
CA LYS A 2 -34.94 1.04 13.98
C LYS A 2 -33.81 0.06 14.37
N ILE A 3 -32.59 0.58 14.38
CA ILE A 3 -31.49 0.13 15.27
C ILE A 3 -31.60 1.01 16.53
N VAL A 4 -31.85 0.41 17.70
CA VAL A 4 -31.80 1.09 19.01
C VAL A 4 -31.10 0.18 20.02
N LYS A 5 -29.98 0.68 20.54
CA LYS A 5 -29.34 0.48 21.86
C LYS A 5 -29.47 -0.89 22.54
N LYS A 6 -28.32 -1.53 22.83
CA LYS A 6 -28.04 -2.08 24.18
C LYS A 6 -26.54 -1.97 24.52
N VAL A 7 -26.19 -0.87 25.18
CA VAL A 7 -25.19 -0.87 26.25
C VAL A 7 -26.00 -1.17 27.51
N VAL A 8 -25.83 -2.36 28.09
CA VAL A 8 -26.43 -2.72 29.39
C VAL A 8 -25.37 -3.43 30.23
N MET A 9 -24.80 -2.63 31.15
CA MET A 9 -24.46 -2.95 32.54
C MET A 9 -24.76 -4.41 32.98
N MET A 10 -23.72 -5.20 33.25
CA MET A 10 -23.86 -6.41 34.08
C MET A 10 -23.43 -6.09 35.51
N LEU A 11 -24.44 -5.86 36.35
CA LEU A 11 -24.40 -5.97 37.80
C LEU A 11 -24.97 -7.35 38.12
N LEU A 12 -24.11 -8.32 38.45
CA LEU A 12 -24.52 -9.70 38.75
C LEU A 12 -24.64 -9.85 40.27
N CYS A 13 -25.85 -9.61 40.79
CA CYS A 13 -26.25 -10.05 42.12
C CYS A 13 -26.73 -11.51 42.04
N TYR A 14 -25.98 -12.44 42.64
CA TYR A 14 -26.38 -13.83 42.86
C TYR A 14 -26.85 -14.00 44.31
N VAL A 15 -27.99 -14.65 44.52
CA VAL A 15 -28.43 -15.11 45.85
C VAL A 15 -29.05 -16.52 45.75
N LEU A 16 -28.31 -17.49 46.33
CA LEU A 16 -28.70 -18.71 47.06
C LEU A 16 -29.36 -19.87 46.27
N VAL A 17 -29.07 -21.17 46.46
CA VAL A 17 -28.30 -21.93 47.46
C VAL A 17 -28.05 -23.36 46.95
N LEU A 18 -26.83 -23.90 47.14
CA LEU A 18 -26.47 -25.26 47.60
C LEU A 18 -25.04 -25.65 47.12
N GLY A 19 -24.12 -25.83 48.08
CA GLY A 19 -22.79 -26.40 47.86
C GLY A 19 -21.65 -25.38 48.03
N SER A 20 -21.23 -25.15 49.27
CA SER A 20 -20.10 -24.30 49.66
C SER A 20 -18.77 -24.87 49.16
N LEU A 21 -18.40 -24.56 47.92
CA LEU A 21 -17.00 -24.36 47.56
C LEU A 21 -16.70 -22.87 47.80
N PRO A 22 -15.61 -22.50 48.49
CA PRO A 22 -15.22 -21.10 48.57
C PRO A 22 -14.84 -20.66 47.16
N VAL A 23 -15.76 -19.98 46.46
CA VAL A 23 -15.36 -19.09 45.38
C VAL A 23 -14.57 -17.99 46.08
N MET A 24 -13.25 -18.10 46.07
CA MET A 24 -12.36 -17.04 46.51
C MET A 24 -12.67 -15.83 45.63
N ALA A 25 -13.48 -14.90 46.13
CA ALA A 25 -13.74 -13.66 45.44
C ALA A 25 -12.41 -12.92 45.28
N PHE A 26 -12.00 -12.70 44.04
CA PHE A 26 -10.78 -11.95 43.74
C PHE A 26 -10.85 -10.60 44.45
N THR A 27 -9.97 -10.40 45.42
CA THR A 27 -9.98 -9.20 46.25
C THR A 27 -8.89 -8.27 45.77
N TYR A 28 -9.30 -7.20 45.06
CA TYR A 28 -8.35 -6.15 44.68
C TYR A 28 -7.63 -5.58 45.91
N PRO A 29 -6.33 -5.25 45.80
CA PRO A 29 -5.61 -4.54 46.86
C PRO A 29 -6.36 -3.29 47.31
N ARG A 30 -6.31 -2.95 48.61
CA ARG A 30 -7.04 -1.78 49.14
C ARG A 30 -6.70 -0.47 48.42
N GLU A 31 -5.46 -0.34 47.96
CA GLU A 31 -4.96 0.80 47.18
C GLU A 31 -5.60 0.94 45.79
N PHE A 32 -6.21 -0.12 45.25
CA PHE A 32 -6.87 -0.09 43.94
C PHE A 32 -8.08 0.85 43.93
N TRP A 33 -8.95 0.75 44.94
CA TRP A 33 -10.28 1.38 44.89
C TRP A 33 -10.25 2.90 44.84
N PRO A 34 -9.46 3.62 45.67
CA PRO A 34 -9.39 5.08 45.59
C PRO A 34 -8.88 5.57 44.22
N ILE A 35 -7.88 4.90 43.65
CA ILE A 35 -7.32 5.27 42.34
C ILE A 35 -8.30 4.94 41.22
N ASN A 36 -9.02 3.83 41.33
CA ASN A 36 -10.05 3.43 40.39
C ASN A 36 -11.19 4.47 40.36
N GLU A 37 -11.59 4.99 41.51
CA GLU A 37 -12.59 6.07 41.57
C GLU A 37 -12.11 7.33 40.83
N GLN A 38 -10.84 7.72 41.02
CA GLN A 38 -10.25 8.84 40.27
C GLN A 38 -10.20 8.57 38.76
N MET A 39 -9.86 7.34 38.36
CA MET A 39 -9.88 6.93 36.95
C MET A 39 -11.27 7.03 36.33
N GLU A 40 -12.32 6.52 37.00
CA GLU A 40 -13.68 6.57 36.45
C GLU A 40 -14.23 8.02 36.43
N ARG A 41 -13.83 8.87 37.38
CA ARG A 41 -14.10 10.32 37.32
C ARG A 41 -13.41 10.98 36.12
N ALA A 42 -12.13 10.69 35.91
CA ALA A 42 -11.37 11.22 34.78
C ALA A 42 -11.98 10.80 33.44
N VAL A 43 -12.38 9.53 33.31
CA VAL A 43 -13.10 9.01 32.13
C VAL A 43 -14.42 9.76 31.92
N SER A 44 -15.22 9.95 32.98
CA SER A 44 -16.51 10.63 32.88
C SER A 44 -16.39 12.11 32.53
N ALA A 45 -15.27 12.75 32.90
CA ALA A 45 -14.98 14.14 32.62
C ALA A 45 -14.20 14.37 31.30
N ASN A 46 -13.83 13.31 30.57
CA ASN A 46 -12.85 13.36 29.47
C ASN A 46 -11.52 14.03 29.87
N ASP A 47 -11.09 13.84 31.12
CA ASP A 47 -9.77 14.28 31.59
C ASP A 47 -8.71 13.26 31.16
N TYR A 48 -8.18 13.44 29.95
CA TYR A 48 -7.21 12.52 29.36
C TYR A 48 -5.89 12.44 30.15
N ASN A 49 -5.43 13.54 30.76
CA ASN A 49 -4.23 13.52 31.61
C ASN A 49 -4.47 12.72 32.89
N GLY A 50 -5.63 12.88 33.52
CA GLY A 50 -6.07 12.06 34.64
C GLY A 50 -6.17 10.57 34.25
N MET A 51 -6.76 10.27 33.09
CA MET A 51 -6.87 8.89 32.58
C MET A 51 -5.50 8.22 32.42
N ILE A 52 -4.51 8.93 31.86
CA ILE A 52 -3.13 8.44 31.72
C ILE A 52 -2.51 8.22 33.10
N THR A 53 -2.64 9.19 34.00
CA THR A 53 -2.02 9.17 35.33
C THR A 53 -2.56 8.02 36.19
N TYR A 54 -3.87 7.97 36.40
CA TYR A 54 -4.50 6.95 37.23
C TYR A 54 -4.51 5.58 36.56
N GLY A 55 -4.64 5.53 35.23
CA GLY A 55 -4.54 4.28 34.48
C GLY A 55 -3.19 3.57 34.66
N LYS A 56 -2.08 4.32 34.58
CA LYS A 56 -0.73 3.76 34.82
C LYS A 56 -0.56 3.22 36.24
N GLN A 57 -1.01 3.98 37.24
CA GLN A 57 -0.98 3.53 38.64
C GLN A 57 -1.79 2.24 38.84
N LEU A 58 -2.97 2.15 38.23
CA LEU A 58 -3.80 0.93 38.29
C LEU A 58 -3.11 -0.26 37.61
N ILE A 59 -2.45 -0.07 36.46
CA ILE A 59 -1.66 -1.13 35.82
C ILE A 59 -0.56 -1.64 36.75
N ASP A 60 0.15 -0.75 37.44
CA ASP A 60 1.23 -1.14 38.36
C ASP A 60 0.71 -1.86 39.62
N ILE A 61 -0.50 -1.54 40.08
CA ILE A 61 -1.21 -2.32 41.10
C ILE A 61 -1.59 -3.70 40.57
N LEU A 62 -2.26 -3.75 39.42
CA LEU A 62 -2.77 -4.98 38.82
C LEU A 62 -1.64 -5.97 38.46
N LYS A 63 -0.47 -5.50 38.02
CA LYS A 63 0.70 -6.37 37.77
C LYS A 63 1.10 -7.20 38.99
N ARG A 64 0.85 -6.69 40.20
CA ARG A 64 1.20 -7.34 41.49
C ARG A 64 0.11 -8.25 42.04
N THR A 65 -1.05 -8.33 41.40
CA THR A 65 -2.15 -9.21 41.82
C THR A 65 -2.06 -10.57 41.14
N GLU A 66 -2.70 -11.57 41.76
CA GLU A 66 -2.85 -12.91 41.17
C GLU A 66 -3.50 -12.84 39.78
N GLU A 67 -3.17 -13.80 38.92
CA GLU A 67 -3.81 -13.94 37.62
C GLU A 67 -5.26 -14.41 37.78
N GLY A 68 -6.16 -13.87 36.95
CA GLY A 68 -7.59 -14.13 37.05
C GLY A 68 -8.38 -13.30 36.04
N SER A 69 -9.67 -13.63 35.88
CA SER A 69 -10.54 -12.94 34.92
C SER A 69 -10.73 -11.46 35.27
N GLU A 70 -10.71 -11.13 36.56
CA GLU A 70 -10.78 -9.77 37.08
C GLU A 70 -9.56 -8.93 36.69
N LYS A 71 -8.35 -9.44 36.96
CA LYS A 71 -7.09 -8.78 36.54
C LYS A 71 -7.06 -8.61 35.02
N LYS A 72 -7.39 -9.67 34.28
CA LYS A 72 -7.45 -9.68 32.81
C LYS A 72 -8.31 -8.54 32.28
N ASN A 73 -9.58 -8.48 32.72
CA ASN A 73 -10.54 -7.49 32.25
C ASN A 73 -10.14 -6.07 32.66
N ALA A 74 -9.60 -5.90 33.87
CA ALA A 74 -9.12 -4.61 34.34
C ALA A 74 -7.92 -4.12 33.51
N MET A 75 -6.90 -4.96 33.29
CA MET A 75 -5.71 -4.63 32.51
C MET A 75 -6.05 -4.22 31.08
N ILE A 76 -6.90 -4.99 30.40
CA ILE A 76 -7.38 -4.69 29.03
C ILE A 76 -8.09 -3.32 29.01
N LYS A 77 -9.01 -3.08 29.95
CA LYS A 77 -9.71 -1.79 30.07
C LYS A 77 -8.72 -0.63 30.27
N ARG A 78 -7.70 -0.79 31.12
CA ARG A 78 -6.73 0.28 31.40
C ARG A 78 -5.81 0.55 30.22
N TYR A 79 -5.27 -0.46 29.54
CA TYR A 79 -4.47 -0.24 28.34
C TYR A 79 -5.26 0.49 27.26
N SER A 80 -6.50 0.06 26.99
CA SER A 80 -7.39 0.70 26.01
C SER A 80 -7.68 2.16 26.35
N GLN A 81 -8.02 2.46 27.61
CA GLN A 81 -8.33 3.83 28.03
C GLN A 81 -7.11 4.77 27.98
N ILE A 82 -5.92 4.28 28.34
CA ILE A 82 -4.69 5.08 28.26
C ILE A 82 -4.33 5.35 26.79
N ALA A 83 -4.42 4.32 25.92
CA ALA A 83 -4.18 4.48 24.49
C ALA A 83 -5.12 5.53 23.87
N MET A 84 -6.42 5.49 24.21
CA MET A 84 -7.41 6.46 23.77
C MET A 84 -7.13 7.87 24.31
N ALA A 85 -6.69 8.01 25.57
CA ALA A 85 -6.36 9.30 26.15
C ALA A 85 -5.15 9.95 25.45
N TYR A 86 -4.10 9.17 25.14
CA TYR A 86 -2.97 9.66 24.35
C TYR A 86 -3.38 10.08 22.94
N GLU A 87 -4.23 9.29 22.27
CA GLU A 87 -4.76 9.61 20.95
C GLU A 87 -5.54 10.93 20.96
N ALA A 88 -6.39 11.15 21.96
CA ALA A 88 -7.17 12.38 22.12
C ALA A 88 -6.31 13.62 22.39
N LEU A 89 -5.12 13.44 22.95
CA LEU A 89 -4.12 14.50 23.15
C LEU A 89 -3.20 14.72 21.93
N GLY A 90 -3.37 13.92 20.86
CA GLY A 90 -2.51 13.96 19.67
C GLY A 90 -1.15 13.29 19.85
N ASP A 91 -0.92 12.57 20.95
CA ASP A 91 0.31 11.84 21.23
C ASP A 91 0.21 10.41 20.69
N TYR A 92 0.27 10.30 19.37
CA TYR A 92 0.10 9.02 18.66
C TYR A 92 1.22 8.02 18.98
N GLU A 93 2.43 8.47 19.34
CA GLU A 93 3.52 7.55 19.67
C GLU A 93 3.32 6.86 21.02
N ASN A 94 2.89 7.59 22.05
CA ASN A 94 2.51 6.93 23.29
C ASN A 94 1.21 6.12 23.12
N SER A 95 0.25 6.59 22.32
CA SER A 95 -0.93 5.79 21.98
C SER A 95 -0.53 4.46 21.33
N ARG A 96 0.43 4.48 20.40
CA ARG A 96 1.00 3.28 19.76
C ARG A 96 1.57 2.31 20.79
N VAL A 97 2.36 2.80 21.74
CA VAL A 97 2.95 1.97 22.81
C VAL A 97 1.87 1.27 23.64
N TYR A 98 0.81 1.98 24.02
CA TYR A 98 -0.28 1.38 24.81
C TYR A 98 -1.20 0.47 23.99
N ASN A 99 -1.36 0.72 22.68
CA ASN A 99 -2.01 -0.22 21.77
C ASN A 99 -1.17 -1.49 21.60
N GLN A 100 0.16 -1.39 21.50
CA GLN A 100 1.04 -2.57 21.47
C GLN A 100 0.89 -3.39 22.76
N HIS A 101 0.90 -2.75 23.94
CA HIS A 101 0.64 -3.46 25.20
C HIS A 101 -0.76 -4.11 25.26
N LEU A 102 -1.79 -3.42 24.77
CA LEU A 102 -3.14 -3.96 24.68
C LEU A 102 -3.16 -5.20 23.79
N PHE A 103 -2.58 -5.11 22.60
CA PHE A 103 -2.46 -6.20 21.64
C PHE A 103 -1.71 -7.40 22.24
N ASP A 104 -0.52 -7.17 22.82
CA ASP A 104 0.32 -8.24 23.41
C ASP A 104 -0.34 -8.92 24.60
N TYR A 105 -1.04 -8.16 25.45
CA TYR A 105 -1.71 -8.71 26.62
C TYR A 105 -3.01 -9.43 26.23
N ALA A 106 -3.89 -8.77 25.47
CA ALA A 106 -5.19 -9.33 25.08
C ALA A 106 -5.06 -10.54 24.14
N GLY A 107 -4.04 -10.55 23.28
CA GLY A 107 -3.79 -11.64 22.32
C GLY A 107 -3.52 -13.01 22.96
N GLN A 108 -3.17 -13.04 24.25
CA GLN A 108 -2.94 -14.29 25.00
C GLN A 108 -4.22 -15.05 25.34
N PHE A 109 -5.40 -14.42 25.20
CA PHE A 109 -6.67 -14.97 25.66
C PHE A 109 -7.60 -15.44 24.52
N GLY A 110 -7.06 -15.62 23.31
CA GLY A 110 -7.80 -16.14 22.16
C GLY A 110 -8.88 -15.18 21.65
N GLU A 111 -9.99 -15.74 21.16
CA GLU A 111 -11.03 -14.98 20.43
C GLU A 111 -11.85 -14.02 21.29
N GLU A 112 -11.83 -14.15 22.63
CA GLU A 112 -12.63 -13.33 23.56
C GLU A 112 -12.40 -11.81 23.38
N PHE A 113 -11.17 -11.41 23.01
CA PHE A 113 -10.78 -10.02 22.81
C PHE A 113 -10.34 -9.72 21.37
N HIS A 114 -10.75 -10.56 20.41
CA HIS A 114 -10.36 -10.43 19.00
C HIS A 114 -10.49 -9.00 18.47
N ASP A 115 -11.60 -8.33 18.78
CA ASP A 115 -11.85 -6.96 18.31
C ASP A 115 -10.83 -5.95 18.82
N TYR A 116 -10.52 -6.02 20.12
CA TYR A 116 -9.51 -5.15 20.74
C TYR A 116 -8.13 -5.42 20.14
N VAL A 117 -7.77 -6.69 19.99
CA VAL A 117 -6.48 -7.12 19.44
C VAL A 117 -6.31 -6.60 18.02
N ARG A 118 -7.34 -6.74 17.18
CA ARG A 118 -7.26 -6.35 15.76
C ARG A 118 -7.18 -4.84 15.59
N VAL A 119 -8.01 -4.07 16.30
CA VAL A 119 -7.96 -2.60 16.27
C VAL A 119 -6.64 -2.08 16.85
N ALA A 120 -6.19 -2.63 17.98
CA ALA A 120 -4.93 -2.22 18.61
C ALA A 120 -3.72 -2.50 17.71
N LYS A 121 -3.69 -3.65 17.02
CA LYS A 121 -2.68 -3.95 16.01
C LYS A 121 -2.71 -2.92 14.88
N ALA A 122 -3.88 -2.63 14.31
CA ALA A 122 -4.02 -1.67 13.23
C ALA A 122 -3.56 -0.25 13.64
N LYS A 123 -3.92 0.21 14.85
CA LYS A 123 -3.42 1.47 15.42
C LYS A 123 -1.92 1.47 15.64
N THR A 124 -1.37 0.35 16.10
CA THR A 124 0.07 0.21 16.32
C THR A 124 0.85 0.39 15.02
N GLU A 125 0.37 -0.20 13.92
CA GLU A 125 0.95 -0.05 12.59
C GLU A 125 0.78 1.38 12.06
N GLN A 126 -0.43 1.93 12.17
CA GLN A 126 -0.79 3.23 11.60
C GLN A 126 -0.16 4.43 12.33
N PHE A 127 0.17 4.29 13.62
CA PHE A 127 0.82 5.35 14.40
C PHE A 127 2.34 5.27 14.37
N ALA A 128 2.92 4.19 13.82
CA ALA A 128 4.37 4.02 13.74
C ALA A 128 4.98 5.01 12.75
N THR A 129 5.66 6.04 13.26
CA THR A 129 6.36 6.97 12.38
C THR A 129 7.55 6.32 11.65
N SER A 130 7.84 6.79 10.44
CA SER A 130 9.01 6.34 9.69
C SER A 130 9.57 7.45 8.80
N VAL A 131 10.89 7.44 8.60
CA VAL A 131 11.58 8.23 7.57
C VAL A 131 12.62 7.34 6.92
N GLU A 132 12.50 7.17 5.60
CA GLU A 132 13.37 6.31 4.82
C GLU A 132 13.81 7.00 3.53
N LEU A 133 15.09 6.79 3.21
CA LEU A 133 15.74 7.36 2.04
C LEU A 133 15.93 6.31 0.97
N TYR A 134 15.76 6.73 -0.27
CA TYR A 134 15.88 5.89 -1.45
C TYR A 134 16.74 6.57 -2.49
N THR A 135 17.50 5.79 -3.24
CA THR A 135 18.26 6.22 -4.41
C THR A 135 17.95 5.28 -5.56
N THR A 136 18.44 5.59 -6.76
CA THR A 136 18.18 4.80 -7.95
C THR A 136 19.36 3.90 -8.33
N GLY A 137 19.08 2.94 -9.21
CA GLY A 137 20.04 2.00 -9.77
C GLY A 137 20.06 0.65 -9.05
N GLY A 138 20.73 -0.32 -9.66
CA GLY A 138 20.81 -1.70 -9.19
C GLY A 138 19.71 -2.60 -9.77
N THR A 139 19.34 -3.61 -9.00
CA THR A 139 18.31 -4.60 -9.37
C THR A 139 17.30 -4.73 -8.25
N SER A 140 16.02 -4.75 -8.62
CA SER A 140 14.94 -5.12 -7.71
C SER A 140 14.95 -6.63 -7.43
N PRO A 141 14.25 -7.10 -6.38
CA PRO A 141 14.01 -8.52 -6.19
C PRO A 141 13.41 -9.18 -7.44
N TYR A 142 13.87 -10.39 -7.74
CA TYR A 142 13.41 -11.23 -8.85
C TYR A 142 13.26 -12.67 -8.38
N TYR A 143 12.06 -13.25 -8.56
CA TYR A 143 11.70 -14.57 -8.03
C TYR A 143 11.64 -15.65 -9.12
N GLY A 144 11.83 -15.28 -10.39
CA GLY A 144 11.66 -16.18 -11.52
C GLY A 144 10.21 -16.61 -11.74
N ALA A 145 9.24 -15.84 -11.23
CA ALA A 145 7.84 -16.14 -11.40
C ALA A 145 7.43 -15.98 -12.88
N LYS A 146 6.36 -16.68 -13.27
CA LYS A 146 5.84 -16.59 -14.63
C LYS A 146 5.48 -15.13 -14.96
N ASN A 147 5.97 -14.64 -16.09
CA ASN A 147 5.76 -13.27 -16.59
C ASN A 147 6.43 -12.15 -15.75
N GLU A 148 7.36 -12.48 -14.85
CA GLU A 148 8.05 -11.50 -14.02
C GLU A 148 9.11 -10.69 -14.76
N LYS A 149 9.14 -9.39 -14.47
CA LYS A 149 10.16 -8.44 -14.91
C LYS A 149 11.20 -8.22 -13.82
N GLN A 150 12.48 -8.19 -14.22
CA GLN A 150 13.60 -7.91 -13.31
C GLN A 150 13.43 -6.54 -12.63
N ASN A 151 13.27 -5.49 -13.45
CA ASN A 151 13.11 -4.11 -13.02
C ASN A 151 11.89 -3.49 -13.69
N GLY A 152 11.38 -2.42 -13.06
CA GLY A 152 10.22 -1.68 -13.52
C GLY A 152 8.87 -2.29 -13.18
N VAL A 153 7.83 -1.56 -13.57
CA VAL A 153 6.44 -1.83 -13.25
C VAL A 153 5.62 -1.79 -14.54
N LEU A 154 4.90 -2.87 -14.84
CA LEU A 154 3.85 -2.87 -15.86
C LEU A 154 2.66 -2.06 -15.35
N PHE A 155 2.04 -1.27 -16.21
CA PHE A 155 0.88 -0.46 -15.85
C PHE A 155 -0.19 -0.48 -16.93
N GLY A 156 -1.43 -0.28 -16.52
CA GLY A 156 -2.58 -0.30 -17.41
C GLY A 156 -3.89 0.01 -16.73
N LEU A 157 -4.94 0.09 -17.54
CA LEU A 157 -6.30 0.38 -17.12
C LEU A 157 -7.24 -0.79 -17.42
N CYS A 158 -8.44 -0.75 -16.82
CA CYS A 158 -9.58 -1.54 -17.29
C CYS A 158 -9.78 -1.36 -18.79
N ALA A 159 -10.14 -2.44 -19.50
CA ALA A 159 -10.19 -2.44 -20.95
C ALA A 159 -11.24 -1.46 -21.53
N ASP A 160 -12.31 -1.22 -20.78
CA ASP A 160 -13.38 -0.28 -21.06
C ASP A 160 -13.12 1.13 -20.49
N GLY A 161 -11.96 1.34 -19.87
CA GLY A 161 -11.56 2.62 -19.30
C GLY A 161 -11.37 3.70 -20.35
N GLN A 162 -12.14 4.78 -20.21
CA GLN A 162 -12.20 5.85 -21.22
C GLN A 162 -10.89 6.64 -21.33
N THR A 163 -10.08 6.69 -20.27
CA THR A 163 -8.77 7.36 -20.26
C THR A 163 -7.76 6.67 -21.17
N ARG A 164 -7.96 5.40 -21.53
CA ARG A 164 -7.07 4.66 -22.43
C ARG A 164 -6.86 5.35 -23.77
N SER A 165 -7.87 6.08 -24.26
CA SER A 165 -7.78 6.90 -25.48
C SER A 165 -6.68 7.98 -25.43
N LYS A 166 -6.19 8.33 -24.23
CA LYS A 166 -5.14 9.34 -23.99
C LYS A 166 -3.82 8.74 -23.47
N LEU A 167 -3.80 7.46 -23.09
CA LEU A 167 -2.65 6.81 -22.45
C LEU A 167 -1.60 6.43 -23.51
N GLY A 168 -2.00 5.65 -24.52
CA GLY A 168 -1.18 5.33 -25.70
C GLY A 168 0.05 4.43 -25.47
N ASN A 169 0.53 4.30 -24.22
CA ASN A 169 1.80 3.67 -23.84
C ASN A 169 1.69 2.60 -22.74
N GLU A 170 0.48 2.11 -22.45
CA GLU A 170 0.26 1.08 -21.43
C GLU A 170 0.97 -0.24 -21.80
N SER A 171 1.46 -0.96 -20.80
CA SER A 171 2.15 -2.25 -20.99
C SER A 171 1.32 -3.45 -20.55
N MET A 172 0.17 -3.22 -19.94
CA MET A 172 -0.84 -4.25 -19.67
C MET A 172 -2.26 -3.71 -19.81
N ILE A 173 -3.24 -4.62 -19.92
CA ILE A 173 -4.68 -4.30 -19.96
C ILE A 173 -5.40 -5.20 -18.95
N LEU A 174 -6.31 -4.64 -18.17
CA LEU A 174 -7.18 -5.38 -17.25
C LEU A 174 -8.55 -5.68 -17.89
N VAL A 175 -8.97 -6.96 -17.91
CA VAL A 175 -10.31 -7.39 -18.34
C VAL A 175 -10.98 -8.24 -17.27
N TYR A 176 -12.32 -8.19 -17.25
CA TYR A 176 -13.14 -8.96 -16.32
C TYR A 176 -13.96 -10.02 -17.03
N GLN A 177 -14.04 -11.19 -16.42
CA GLN A 177 -14.92 -12.28 -16.80
C GLN A 177 -15.54 -12.84 -15.53
N GLU A 178 -16.86 -12.93 -15.50
CA GLU A 178 -17.57 -13.60 -14.41
C GLU A 178 -17.66 -15.11 -14.68
N LEU A 179 -17.35 -15.92 -13.66
CA LEU A 179 -17.42 -17.37 -13.75
C LEU A 179 -18.85 -17.83 -14.08
N GLY A 180 -18.97 -18.77 -15.01
CA GLY A 180 -20.25 -19.33 -15.44
C GLY A 180 -21.02 -18.50 -16.47
N GLN A 181 -20.62 -17.24 -16.73
CA GLN A 181 -21.13 -16.49 -17.88
C GLN A 181 -20.43 -16.94 -19.16
N THR A 182 -21.16 -17.04 -20.27
CA THR A 182 -20.56 -17.28 -21.60
C THR A 182 -19.34 -16.39 -21.82
N LEU A 183 -18.24 -16.97 -22.30
CA LEU A 183 -17.01 -16.25 -22.57
C LEU A 183 -17.28 -15.03 -23.47
N LEU A 184 -16.98 -13.84 -22.95
CA LEU A 184 -17.33 -12.60 -23.64
C LEU A 184 -16.49 -12.44 -24.91
N ALA A 185 -17.16 -12.24 -26.05
CA ALA A 185 -16.49 -11.94 -27.33
C ALA A 185 -15.60 -10.68 -27.22
N TYR A 186 -16.02 -9.73 -26.37
CA TYR A 186 -15.23 -8.57 -26.00
C TYR A 186 -13.86 -8.95 -25.43
N ASN A 187 -13.79 -9.85 -24.45
CA ASN A 187 -12.54 -10.30 -23.84
C ASN A 187 -11.63 -10.98 -24.87
N ALA A 188 -12.19 -11.80 -25.76
CA ALA A 188 -11.42 -12.40 -26.84
C ALA A 188 -10.85 -11.35 -27.82
N GLY A 189 -11.60 -10.27 -28.08
CA GLY A 189 -11.15 -9.12 -28.85
C GLY A 189 -10.03 -8.34 -28.16
N ILE A 190 -10.09 -8.17 -26.84
CA ILE A 190 -9.04 -7.51 -26.07
C ILE A 190 -7.74 -8.32 -26.08
N ILE A 191 -7.79 -9.64 -25.89
CA ILE A 191 -6.58 -10.47 -25.97
C ILE A 191 -5.98 -10.47 -27.39
N SER A 192 -6.82 -10.47 -28.42
CA SER A 192 -6.36 -10.28 -29.81
C SER A 192 -5.63 -8.94 -30.00
N LYS A 193 -6.21 -7.85 -29.48
CA LYS A 193 -5.58 -6.52 -29.51
C LYS A 193 -4.26 -6.53 -28.74
N ALA A 194 -4.22 -7.16 -27.57
CA ALA A 194 -3.02 -7.28 -26.76
C ALA A 194 -1.90 -8.03 -27.50
N ALA A 195 -2.25 -9.10 -28.22
CA ALA A 195 -1.30 -9.83 -29.07
C ALA A 195 -0.69 -8.95 -30.18
N ASN A 196 -1.52 -8.11 -30.81
CA ASN A 196 -1.06 -7.19 -31.86
C ASN A 196 -0.23 -6.03 -31.32
N SER A 197 -0.58 -5.51 -30.15
CA SER A 197 0.12 -4.39 -29.50
C SER A 197 1.31 -4.82 -28.66
N GLY A 198 1.49 -6.12 -28.38
CA GLY A 198 2.58 -6.65 -27.57
C GLY A 198 2.47 -6.32 -26.09
N VAL A 199 1.26 -6.13 -25.56
CA VAL A 199 1.01 -5.81 -24.13
C VAL A 199 0.51 -7.04 -23.37
N ALA A 200 0.73 -7.06 -22.06
CA ALA A 200 0.22 -8.12 -21.20
C ALA A 200 -1.29 -7.95 -20.91
N VAL A 201 -1.92 -9.01 -20.41
CA VAL A 201 -3.33 -8.98 -19.99
C VAL A 201 -3.46 -9.49 -18.57
N GLU A 202 -4.06 -8.70 -17.69
CA GLU A 202 -4.67 -9.25 -16.49
C GLU A 202 -6.10 -9.69 -16.83
N PHE A 203 -6.37 -10.97 -16.61
CA PHE A 203 -7.67 -11.57 -16.79
C PHE A 203 -8.26 -11.86 -15.41
N ALA A 204 -9.10 -10.94 -14.91
CA ALA A 204 -9.81 -11.10 -13.66
C ALA A 204 -11.00 -12.06 -13.86
N LEU A 205 -10.88 -13.27 -13.33
CA LEU A 205 -11.95 -14.27 -13.31
C LEU A 205 -12.68 -14.20 -11.96
N ASN A 206 -13.73 -13.39 -11.96
CA ASN A 206 -14.56 -13.11 -10.78
C ASN A 206 -15.53 -14.26 -10.49
N CYS A 207 -15.88 -14.41 -9.22
CA CYS A 207 -16.84 -15.38 -8.74
C CYS A 207 -18.09 -14.64 -8.24
N PRO A 208 -19.08 -14.35 -9.11
CA PRO A 208 -20.21 -13.49 -8.76
C PRO A 208 -21.12 -14.09 -7.67
N ARG A 209 -21.09 -15.41 -7.46
CA ARG A 209 -21.78 -16.10 -6.36
C ARG A 209 -20.82 -16.51 -5.24
N GLU A 210 -19.60 -15.95 -5.27
CA GLU A 210 -18.60 -16.00 -4.21
C GLU A 210 -18.31 -17.47 -3.81
N GLY A 211 -18.53 -17.83 -2.55
CA GLY A 211 -18.30 -19.18 -2.02
C GLY A 211 -19.09 -20.28 -2.71
N THR A 212 -20.24 -19.96 -3.31
CA THR A 212 -21.02 -20.93 -4.11
C THR A 212 -20.28 -21.31 -5.39
N ASP A 213 -19.63 -20.36 -6.04
CA ASP A 213 -18.84 -20.63 -7.24
C ASP A 213 -17.59 -21.44 -6.89
N ILE A 214 -16.95 -21.14 -5.76
CA ILE A 214 -15.82 -21.90 -5.22
C ILE A 214 -16.20 -23.36 -4.98
N ALA A 215 -17.33 -23.62 -4.31
CA ALA A 215 -17.80 -24.98 -4.04
C ALA A 215 -18.09 -25.79 -5.32
N ASN A 216 -18.49 -25.13 -6.41
CA ASN A 216 -18.89 -25.78 -7.65
C ASN A 216 -17.80 -25.80 -8.73
N ILE A 217 -16.62 -25.21 -8.51
CA ILE A 217 -15.59 -25.02 -9.53
C ILE A 217 -15.19 -26.31 -10.27
N ARG A 218 -15.20 -27.46 -9.58
CA ARG A 218 -14.86 -28.77 -10.16
C ARG A 218 -15.87 -29.24 -11.20
N GLN A 219 -17.12 -28.79 -11.09
CA GLN A 219 -18.18 -29.07 -12.07
C GLN A 219 -18.10 -28.14 -13.29
N MET A 220 -17.25 -27.12 -13.25
CA MET A 220 -17.12 -26.09 -14.28
C MET A 220 -15.92 -26.34 -15.20
N GLU A 221 -15.47 -27.59 -15.36
CA GLU A 221 -14.32 -27.90 -16.21
C GLU A 221 -14.50 -27.46 -17.67
N SER A 222 -15.69 -27.63 -18.24
CA SER A 222 -16.01 -27.17 -19.60
C SER A 222 -15.87 -25.65 -19.75
N TYR A 223 -16.17 -24.91 -18.69
CA TYR A 223 -15.97 -23.48 -18.63
C TYR A 223 -14.49 -23.11 -18.59
N LEU A 224 -13.72 -23.74 -17.69
CA LEU A 224 -12.26 -23.57 -17.61
C LEU A 224 -11.58 -23.94 -18.93
N LYS A 225 -12.09 -24.94 -19.65
CA LYS A 225 -11.63 -25.31 -20.99
C LYS A 225 -11.79 -24.15 -21.97
N SER A 226 -12.94 -23.49 -21.98
CA SER A 226 -13.21 -22.37 -22.88
C SER A 226 -12.24 -21.20 -22.64
N ILE A 227 -11.93 -20.91 -21.37
CA ILE A 227 -10.91 -19.92 -20.98
C ILE A 227 -9.51 -20.35 -21.42
N SER A 228 -9.12 -21.60 -21.12
CA SER A 228 -7.83 -22.17 -21.53
C SER A 228 -7.65 -22.12 -23.05
N ASP A 229 -8.68 -22.45 -23.83
CA ASP A 229 -8.63 -22.45 -25.29
C ASP A 229 -8.46 -21.04 -25.86
N LEU A 230 -9.09 -20.03 -25.24
CA LEU A 230 -8.84 -18.63 -25.56
C LEU A 230 -7.36 -18.27 -25.33
N PHE A 231 -6.80 -18.64 -24.18
CA PHE A 231 -5.40 -18.36 -23.86
C PHE A 231 -4.43 -19.08 -24.81
N LYS A 232 -4.73 -20.33 -25.21
CA LYS A 232 -3.94 -21.09 -26.19
C LYS A 232 -3.90 -20.45 -27.57
N LYS A 233 -4.96 -19.72 -27.95
CA LYS A 233 -5.01 -19.00 -29.23
C LYS A 233 -3.98 -17.87 -29.30
N TYR A 234 -3.53 -17.36 -28.15
CA TYR A 234 -2.60 -16.23 -28.05
C TYR A 234 -1.41 -16.56 -27.15
N PRO A 235 -0.55 -17.54 -27.52
CA PRO A 235 0.54 -18.03 -26.67
C PRO A 235 1.62 -16.97 -26.40
N ASN A 236 1.67 -15.91 -27.22
CA ASN A 236 2.63 -14.81 -27.08
C ASN A 236 2.15 -13.69 -26.14
N VAL A 237 0.89 -13.72 -25.70
CA VAL A 237 0.36 -12.73 -24.75
C VAL A 237 0.70 -13.20 -23.33
N PRO A 238 1.47 -12.44 -22.53
CA PRO A 238 1.62 -12.71 -21.11
C PRO A 238 0.28 -12.47 -20.42
N ILE A 239 -0.23 -13.49 -19.72
CA ILE A 239 -1.51 -13.43 -19.04
C ILE A 239 -1.29 -13.56 -17.53
N TYR A 240 -1.91 -12.68 -16.76
CA TYR A 240 -2.05 -12.77 -15.32
C TYR A 240 -3.49 -13.18 -15.02
N LEU A 241 -3.73 -14.45 -14.69
CA LEU A 241 -5.06 -14.94 -14.33
C LEU A 241 -5.30 -14.70 -12.84
N ARG A 242 -6.08 -13.65 -12.54
CA ARG A 242 -6.53 -13.35 -11.18
C ARG A 242 -7.85 -14.07 -10.94
N PHE A 243 -7.76 -15.24 -10.33
CA PHE A 243 -8.91 -16.08 -10.01
C PHE A 243 -9.42 -15.79 -8.60
N ALA A 244 -10.73 -15.56 -8.48
CA ALA A 244 -11.42 -15.47 -7.18
C ALA A 244 -10.75 -14.47 -6.21
N ALA A 245 -10.51 -13.26 -6.71
CA ALA A 245 -9.97 -12.17 -5.91
C ALA A 245 -10.95 -11.68 -4.84
N GLU A 246 -10.43 -11.01 -3.81
CA GLU A 246 -11.21 -10.40 -2.73
C GLU A 246 -12.09 -11.39 -1.95
N PHE A 247 -11.71 -12.67 -1.96
CA PHE A 247 -12.39 -13.76 -1.25
C PHE A 247 -12.55 -13.49 0.25
N ASP A 248 -11.70 -12.64 0.81
CA ASP A 248 -11.64 -12.28 2.23
C ASP A 248 -12.62 -11.17 2.65
N VAL A 249 -13.36 -10.60 1.70
CA VAL A 249 -14.38 -9.56 1.94
C VAL A 249 -15.80 -9.91 1.42
N TRP A 250 -15.98 -11.06 0.79
CA TRP A 250 -17.27 -11.56 0.29
C TRP A 250 -18.36 -11.73 1.36
N ASP A 251 -19.63 -11.57 1.01
CA ASP A 251 -20.73 -11.80 1.96
C ASP A 251 -20.95 -13.32 2.18
N ASN A 252 -20.99 -14.09 1.09
CA ASN A 252 -21.06 -15.54 1.03
C ASN A 252 -19.66 -16.12 0.83
N LYS A 253 -18.86 -16.20 1.90
CA LYS A 253 -17.47 -16.69 1.82
C LYS A 253 -17.40 -18.20 1.67
N ALA A 254 -16.36 -18.68 0.97
CA ALA A 254 -15.95 -20.08 1.07
C ALA A 254 -15.17 -20.32 2.36
N GLU A 255 -15.23 -21.54 2.88
CA GLU A 255 -14.30 -21.99 3.92
C GLU A 255 -12.86 -21.96 3.38
N PRO A 256 -11.84 -21.63 4.21
CA PRO A 256 -10.46 -21.51 3.74
C PRO A 256 -9.96 -22.74 2.97
N ARG A 257 -10.26 -23.95 3.49
CA ARG A 257 -9.91 -25.21 2.82
C ARG A 257 -10.57 -25.37 1.46
N GLN A 258 -11.84 -25.01 1.32
CA GLN A 258 -12.56 -25.10 0.04
C GLN A 258 -11.96 -24.14 -0.99
N TYR A 259 -11.64 -22.92 -0.56
CA TYR A 259 -10.96 -21.94 -1.41
C TYR A 259 -9.58 -22.44 -1.87
N ILE A 260 -8.77 -22.96 -0.95
CA ILE A 260 -7.46 -23.54 -1.28
C ILE A 260 -7.59 -24.67 -2.31
N GLU A 261 -8.50 -25.62 -2.08
CA GLU A 261 -8.70 -26.75 -2.99
C GLU A 261 -9.19 -26.29 -4.38
N ALA A 262 -10.04 -25.28 -4.45
CA ALA A 262 -10.51 -24.66 -5.68
C ALA A 262 -9.39 -23.95 -6.44
N PHE A 263 -8.61 -23.10 -5.75
CA PHE A 263 -7.50 -22.36 -6.36
C PHE A 263 -6.44 -23.31 -6.92
N ARG A 264 -6.10 -24.37 -6.15
CA ARG A 264 -5.19 -25.43 -6.60
C ARG A 264 -5.72 -26.16 -7.82
N TYR A 265 -7.02 -26.48 -7.86
CA TYR A 265 -7.65 -27.14 -8.99
C TYR A 265 -7.56 -26.28 -10.27
N VAL A 266 -7.95 -25.01 -10.21
CA VAL A 266 -7.87 -24.09 -11.35
C VAL A 266 -6.43 -23.91 -11.80
N THR A 267 -5.50 -23.72 -10.87
CA THR A 267 -4.07 -23.59 -11.15
C THR A 267 -3.53 -24.80 -11.92
N ASN A 268 -3.77 -26.02 -11.43
CA ASN A 268 -3.31 -27.24 -12.09
C ASN A 268 -3.94 -27.39 -13.48
N TYR A 269 -5.22 -27.06 -13.61
CA TYR A 269 -5.92 -27.14 -14.89
C TYR A 269 -5.32 -26.18 -15.93
N ILE A 270 -5.06 -24.94 -15.54
CA ILE A 270 -4.56 -23.88 -16.43
C ILE A 270 -3.06 -24.08 -16.73
N LYS A 271 -2.21 -24.27 -15.71
CA LYS A 271 -0.76 -24.44 -15.90
C LYS A 271 -0.41 -25.66 -16.75
N SER A 272 -1.21 -26.74 -16.69
CA SER A 272 -1.02 -27.93 -17.54
C SER A 272 -1.29 -27.67 -19.03
N LYS A 273 -1.92 -26.55 -19.39
CA LYS A 273 -2.43 -26.27 -20.74
C LYS A 273 -1.94 -24.93 -21.32
N ASN A 274 -1.53 -23.99 -20.48
CA ASN A 274 -1.22 -22.61 -20.86
C ASN A 274 0.12 -22.17 -20.27
N ALA A 275 1.19 -22.23 -21.07
CA ALA A 275 2.54 -21.87 -20.62
C ALA A 275 2.77 -20.36 -20.42
N ASN A 276 1.87 -19.52 -20.96
CA ASN A 276 1.92 -18.05 -20.92
C ASN A 276 1.12 -17.43 -19.75
N VAL A 277 0.47 -18.25 -18.92
CA VAL A 277 -0.40 -17.78 -17.83
C VAL A 277 0.30 -17.87 -16.49
N ALA A 278 0.34 -16.76 -15.78
CA ALA A 278 0.72 -16.64 -14.38
C ALA A 278 -0.54 -16.62 -13.50
N MET A 279 -0.57 -17.42 -12.43
CA MET A 279 -1.67 -17.47 -11.48
C MET A 279 -1.50 -16.40 -10.39
N VAL A 280 -2.53 -15.59 -10.17
CA VAL A 280 -2.53 -14.50 -9.19
C VAL A 280 -3.51 -14.81 -8.05
N TRP A 281 -3.00 -14.89 -6.82
CA TRP A 281 -3.81 -14.95 -5.59
C TRP A 281 -3.91 -13.53 -5.02
N SER A 282 -5.12 -12.99 -4.90
CA SER A 282 -5.32 -11.55 -4.66
C SER A 282 -6.39 -11.28 -3.60
N PRO A 283 -6.02 -11.10 -2.33
CA PRO A 283 -6.93 -10.58 -1.30
C PRO A 283 -7.26 -9.10 -1.52
N ALA A 284 -8.21 -8.58 -0.74
CA ALA A 284 -8.40 -7.14 -0.56
C ALA A 284 -7.24 -6.52 0.26
N GLN A 285 -7.11 -5.19 0.26
CA GLN A 285 -6.12 -4.48 1.09
C GLN A 285 -6.24 -4.87 2.57
N GLU A 286 -7.47 -5.02 3.07
CA GLU A 286 -7.78 -5.47 4.42
C GLU A 286 -8.96 -6.45 4.41
N SER A 287 -8.85 -7.52 5.18
CA SER A 287 -9.86 -8.57 5.28
C SER A 287 -11.06 -8.13 6.15
N SER A 288 -12.17 -8.88 6.07
CA SER A 288 -13.30 -8.71 7.01
C SER A 288 -12.87 -8.93 8.47
N MET A 289 -13.68 -8.44 9.43
CA MET A 289 -13.36 -8.44 10.87
C MET A 289 -12.81 -9.76 11.43
N TYR A 290 -13.39 -10.88 11.01
CA TYR A 290 -13.10 -12.22 11.52
C TYR A 290 -12.48 -13.12 10.45
N VAL A 291 -11.80 -12.53 9.47
CA VAL A 291 -11.13 -13.27 8.39
C VAL A 291 -9.65 -13.00 8.45
N ASN A 292 -8.86 -14.07 8.48
CA ASN A 292 -7.44 -14.01 8.25
C ASN A 292 -7.15 -14.49 6.82
N ARG A 293 -6.63 -13.59 5.96
CA ARG A 293 -6.29 -13.93 4.57
C ARG A 293 -5.27 -15.06 4.47
N ASP A 294 -4.38 -15.20 5.45
CA ASP A 294 -3.30 -16.20 5.39
C ASP A 294 -3.84 -17.64 5.45
N ASP A 295 -5.01 -17.85 6.06
CA ASP A 295 -5.69 -19.14 6.11
C ASP A 295 -6.17 -19.60 4.72
N TYR A 296 -6.27 -18.68 3.77
CA TYR A 296 -6.71 -18.92 2.38
C TYR A 296 -5.53 -19.07 1.40
N TYR A 297 -4.29 -18.93 1.86
CA TYR A 297 -3.13 -18.99 0.97
C TYR A 297 -2.90 -20.41 0.42
N PRO A 298 -2.94 -20.63 -0.90
CA PRO A 298 -2.97 -21.99 -1.45
C PRO A 298 -1.60 -22.68 -1.53
N GLY A 299 -0.50 -21.98 -1.23
CA GLY A 299 0.87 -22.52 -1.29
C GLY A 299 1.69 -21.93 -2.44
N ASP A 300 3.00 -21.80 -2.23
CA ASP A 300 3.95 -21.19 -3.18
C ASP A 300 3.96 -21.90 -4.55
N GLU A 301 3.73 -23.20 -4.56
CA GLU A 301 3.69 -24.03 -5.76
C GLU A 301 2.50 -23.72 -6.68
N TYR A 302 1.44 -23.12 -6.12
CA TYR A 302 0.22 -22.77 -6.87
C TYR A 302 0.12 -21.28 -7.22
N VAL A 303 0.85 -20.41 -6.52
CA VAL A 303 0.79 -18.96 -6.71
C VAL A 303 2.03 -18.47 -7.46
N ASP A 304 1.85 -17.83 -8.62
CA ASP A 304 2.97 -17.14 -9.28
C ASP A 304 3.10 -15.70 -8.73
N TRP A 305 1.99 -15.03 -8.46
CA TRP A 305 1.93 -13.64 -7.99
C TRP A 305 0.99 -13.47 -6.81
N VAL A 306 1.38 -12.63 -5.87
CA VAL A 306 0.46 -12.13 -4.84
C VAL A 306 -0.07 -10.77 -5.30
N GLY A 307 -1.37 -10.76 -5.60
CA GLY A 307 -2.14 -9.56 -5.92
C GLY A 307 -2.66 -8.85 -4.67
N VAL A 308 -3.16 -7.64 -4.85
CA VAL A 308 -3.96 -6.92 -3.85
C VAL A 308 -4.86 -5.91 -4.55
N SER A 309 -6.12 -5.86 -4.15
CA SER A 309 -7.02 -4.74 -4.48
C SER A 309 -6.80 -3.61 -3.49
N LEU A 310 -6.40 -2.43 -3.97
CA LEU A 310 -5.97 -1.30 -3.14
C LEU A 310 -6.69 -0.01 -3.55
N TYR A 311 -7.57 0.47 -2.69
CA TYR A 311 -8.43 1.63 -2.95
C TYR A 311 -8.23 2.74 -1.94
N ALA A 312 -8.00 3.96 -2.44
CA ALA A 312 -7.94 5.15 -1.61
C ALA A 312 -9.35 5.71 -1.43
N GLN A 313 -9.89 5.55 -0.22
CA GLN A 313 -11.22 6.02 0.15
C GLN A 313 -11.12 7.06 1.27
N LYS A 314 -11.64 8.27 1.03
CA LYS A 314 -11.61 9.35 2.02
C LYS A 314 -12.42 9.01 3.27
N TYR A 315 -13.49 8.23 3.11
CA TYR A 315 -14.38 7.83 4.20
C TYR A 315 -14.61 6.33 4.16
N PHE A 316 -14.49 5.68 5.32
CA PHE A 316 -14.81 4.27 5.44
C PHE A 316 -16.27 4.00 5.05
N GLN A 317 -16.48 3.08 4.10
CA GLN A 317 -17.79 2.75 3.52
C GLN A 317 -18.58 3.97 2.98
N GLY A 318 -17.88 5.05 2.66
CA GLY A 318 -18.48 6.31 2.23
C GLY A 318 -19.25 7.06 3.31
N ASN A 319 -19.01 6.76 4.59
CA ASN A 319 -19.65 7.44 5.72
C ASN A 319 -18.70 8.49 6.33
N PRO A 320 -18.96 9.80 6.16
CA PRO A 320 -18.11 10.85 6.74
C PRO A 320 -18.12 10.89 8.28
N ASN A 321 -19.07 10.19 8.90
CA ASN A 321 -19.17 10.03 10.35
C ASN A 321 -18.78 8.61 10.81
N ALA A 322 -17.99 7.88 10.01
CA ALA A 322 -17.45 6.59 10.43
C ALA A 322 -16.59 6.74 11.68
N LYS A 323 -16.47 5.66 12.47
CA LYS A 323 -15.56 5.67 13.61
C LYS A 323 -14.13 5.71 13.08
N LYS A 324 -13.26 6.46 13.76
CA LYS A 324 -11.84 6.54 13.38
C LYS A 324 -11.15 5.17 13.44
N ASP A 325 -11.53 4.34 14.40
CA ASP A 325 -11.05 2.96 14.53
C ASP A 325 -11.36 2.13 13.29
N ASP A 326 -12.55 2.29 12.69
CA ASP A 326 -12.92 1.59 11.46
C ASP A 326 -12.07 2.09 10.27
N GLU A 327 -11.84 3.41 10.18
CA GLU A 327 -10.95 3.96 9.15
C GLU A 327 -9.53 3.37 9.24
N ILE A 328 -8.94 3.36 10.44
CA ILE A 328 -7.60 2.84 10.69
C ILE A 328 -7.54 1.33 10.43
N LEU A 329 -8.52 0.59 10.95
CA LEU A 329 -8.60 -0.87 10.81
C LEU A 329 -8.62 -1.26 9.33
N PHE A 330 -9.51 -0.66 8.54
CA PHE A 330 -9.70 -1.00 7.13
C PHE A 330 -8.82 -0.20 6.16
N LYS A 331 -7.82 0.52 6.68
CA LYS A 331 -6.83 1.28 5.90
C LYS A 331 -7.47 2.33 4.96
N THR A 332 -8.51 3.00 5.45
CA THR A 332 -9.23 4.09 4.77
C THR A 332 -9.12 5.40 5.56
N GLY A 333 -9.83 6.44 5.14
CA GLY A 333 -9.81 7.73 5.82
C GLY A 333 -8.76 8.69 5.25
N VAL A 334 -8.83 9.95 5.66
CA VAL A 334 -7.89 11.01 5.23
C VAL A 334 -6.42 10.68 5.53
N ASN A 335 -6.17 9.90 6.58
CA ASN A 335 -4.83 9.50 7.03
C ASN A 335 -4.37 8.13 6.47
N SER A 336 -5.14 7.54 5.54
CA SER A 336 -4.75 6.28 4.89
C SER A 336 -3.45 6.46 4.11
N ASP A 337 -2.42 5.69 4.45
CA ASP A 337 -1.15 5.68 3.73
C ASP A 337 -1.05 4.38 2.92
N PRO A 338 -0.89 4.43 1.58
CA PRO A 338 -0.77 3.22 0.76
C PRO A 338 0.38 2.30 1.16
N VAL A 339 1.51 2.87 1.57
CA VAL A 339 2.69 2.09 1.95
C VAL A 339 2.40 1.32 3.23
N VAL A 340 1.73 1.94 4.20
CA VAL A 340 1.29 1.27 5.44
C VAL A 340 0.19 0.26 5.15
N ALA A 341 -0.76 0.58 4.27
CA ALA A 341 -1.93 -0.24 3.96
C ALA A 341 -1.55 -1.65 3.46
N ILE A 342 -0.49 -1.78 2.66
CA ILE A 342 -0.06 -3.08 2.11
C ILE A 342 1.16 -3.66 2.82
N LYS A 343 1.70 -2.99 3.84
CA LYS A 343 2.96 -3.37 4.51
C LYS A 343 2.95 -4.83 4.95
N ASN A 344 1.91 -5.25 5.67
CA ASN A 344 1.82 -6.61 6.19
C ASN A 344 1.79 -7.65 5.06
N LEU A 345 1.07 -7.39 3.96
CA LEU A 345 1.05 -8.28 2.80
C LEU A 345 2.45 -8.38 2.15
N VAL A 346 3.14 -7.26 1.95
CA VAL A 346 4.48 -7.29 1.35
C VAL A 346 5.50 -7.96 2.28
N GLU A 347 5.43 -7.75 3.59
CA GLU A 347 6.33 -8.40 4.55
C GLU A 347 6.10 -9.92 4.64
N THR A 348 4.85 -10.37 4.54
CA THR A 348 4.50 -11.81 4.57
C THR A 348 4.86 -12.54 3.27
N TYR A 349 4.67 -11.90 2.11
CA TYR A 349 4.76 -12.58 0.81
C TYR A 349 5.90 -12.08 -0.09
N GLY A 350 6.33 -10.83 0.07
CA GLY A 350 7.30 -10.15 -0.79
C GLY A 350 8.75 -10.63 -0.65
N ASN A 351 9.04 -11.63 0.17
CA ASN A 351 10.36 -12.29 0.14
C ASN A 351 10.39 -13.53 -0.76
N ARG A 352 9.22 -13.96 -1.30
CA ARG A 352 9.07 -15.21 -2.04
C ARG A 352 8.23 -15.10 -3.31
N LYS A 353 7.45 -14.02 -3.46
CA LYS A 353 6.62 -13.76 -4.64
C LYS A 353 6.71 -12.30 -5.07
N PRO A 354 6.64 -12.02 -6.39
CA PRO A 354 6.42 -10.66 -6.85
C PRO A 354 5.00 -10.21 -6.48
N ILE A 355 4.87 -8.90 -6.25
CA ILE A 355 3.63 -8.27 -5.83
C ILE A 355 2.99 -7.54 -7.02
N MET A 356 1.66 -7.59 -7.05
CA MET A 356 0.84 -6.93 -8.04
C MET A 356 -0.24 -6.11 -7.34
N ILE A 357 -0.34 -4.82 -7.66
CA ILE A 357 -1.55 -4.05 -7.38
C ILE A 357 -2.52 -4.39 -8.51
N SER A 358 -3.28 -5.45 -8.32
CA SER A 358 -4.15 -6.05 -9.35
C SER A 358 -5.43 -5.26 -9.60
N GLU A 359 -5.77 -4.37 -8.67
CA GLU A 359 -6.86 -3.43 -8.86
C GLU A 359 -6.60 -2.23 -7.96
N SER A 360 -6.78 -1.02 -8.46
CA SER A 360 -6.63 0.18 -7.64
C SER A 360 -7.43 1.35 -8.12
N GLY A 361 -7.77 2.26 -7.20
CA GLY A 361 -8.51 3.47 -7.54
C GLY A 361 -8.38 4.53 -6.45
N CYS A 362 -8.41 5.79 -6.85
CA CYS A 362 -8.42 6.92 -5.93
C CYS A 362 -9.76 7.66 -6.02
N GLY A 363 -10.58 7.60 -4.97
CA GLY A 363 -11.95 8.11 -5.01
C GLY A 363 -11.99 9.64 -5.04
N HIS A 364 -12.36 10.23 -6.18
CA HIS A 364 -12.41 11.70 -6.37
C HIS A 364 -13.80 12.30 -6.22
N LYS A 365 -14.84 11.48 -6.13
CA LYS A 365 -16.19 11.94 -5.83
C LYS A 365 -16.98 10.88 -5.07
N MET A 366 -17.74 11.30 -4.06
CA MET A 366 -18.71 10.42 -3.41
C MET A 366 -19.92 10.18 -4.33
N VAL A 367 -20.27 8.92 -4.59
CA VAL A 367 -21.35 8.56 -5.53
C VAL A 367 -22.69 9.09 -5.05
N LYS A 368 -23.01 8.86 -3.76
CA LYS A 368 -24.33 9.20 -3.18
C LYS A 368 -24.49 10.69 -2.86
N SER A 369 -23.50 11.30 -2.20
CA SER A 369 -23.60 12.70 -1.77
C SER A 369 -23.16 13.70 -2.85
N GLY A 370 -22.39 13.25 -3.85
CA GLY A 370 -21.77 14.12 -4.83
C GLY A 370 -20.58 14.93 -4.30
N GLU A 371 -20.16 14.71 -3.04
CA GLU A 371 -19.02 15.43 -2.45
C GLU A 371 -17.77 15.24 -3.32
N ASN A 372 -17.12 16.36 -3.64
CA ASN A 372 -15.85 16.36 -4.34
C ASN A 372 -14.70 16.00 -3.37
N THR A 373 -13.98 14.94 -3.67
CA THR A 373 -12.82 14.46 -2.92
C THR A 373 -11.54 14.47 -3.76
N GLU A 374 -11.51 15.27 -4.83
CA GLU A 374 -10.41 15.36 -5.81
C GLU A 374 -9.04 15.60 -5.17
N THR A 375 -8.90 16.56 -4.24
CA THR A 375 -7.61 16.86 -3.60
C THR A 375 -7.05 15.64 -2.87
N PHE A 376 -7.92 14.88 -2.19
CA PHE A 376 -7.54 13.62 -1.56
C PHE A 376 -7.13 12.58 -2.61
N ALA A 377 -7.91 12.43 -3.69
CA ALA A 377 -7.63 11.46 -4.74
C ALA A 377 -6.31 11.73 -5.47
N ILE A 378 -6.03 12.98 -5.83
CA ILE A 378 -4.78 13.39 -6.51
C ILE A 378 -3.57 13.10 -5.62
N ARG A 379 -3.66 13.47 -4.34
CA ARG A 379 -2.60 13.18 -3.37
C ARG A 379 -2.35 11.68 -3.25
N ARG A 380 -3.40 10.88 -3.07
CA ARG A 380 -3.29 9.42 -2.95
C ARG A 380 -2.71 8.82 -4.23
N LEU A 381 -3.11 9.31 -5.40
CA LEU A 381 -2.57 8.83 -6.68
C LEU A 381 -1.06 9.08 -6.80
N GLN A 382 -0.59 10.27 -6.39
CA GLN A 382 0.84 10.59 -6.33
C GLN A 382 1.61 9.61 -5.44
N GLU A 383 1.08 9.33 -4.25
CA GLU A 383 1.67 8.40 -3.29
C GLU A 383 1.64 6.96 -3.82
N TYR A 384 0.55 6.51 -4.43
CA TYR A 384 0.41 5.16 -5.00
C TYR A 384 1.47 4.91 -6.08
N LEU A 385 1.51 5.75 -7.12
CA LEU A 385 2.38 5.52 -8.28
C LEU A 385 3.86 5.86 -8.01
N SER A 386 4.15 6.63 -6.95
CA SER A 386 5.52 7.01 -6.60
C SER A 386 6.10 6.16 -5.47
N TYR A 387 5.41 6.05 -4.33
CA TYR A 387 5.94 5.41 -3.13
C TYR A 387 5.83 3.90 -3.14
N LEU A 388 4.73 3.31 -3.61
CA LEU A 388 4.56 1.85 -3.57
C LEU A 388 5.73 1.12 -4.26
N PRO A 389 6.04 1.38 -5.55
CA PRO A 389 7.19 0.72 -6.20
C PRO A 389 8.55 1.26 -5.76
N MET A 390 8.62 2.35 -4.98
CA MET A 390 9.87 2.85 -4.39
C MET A 390 10.21 2.10 -3.09
N VAL A 391 9.23 1.98 -2.19
CA VAL A 391 9.36 1.33 -0.89
C VAL A 391 9.33 -0.19 -1.03
N TYR A 392 8.49 -0.70 -1.94
CA TYR A 392 8.30 -2.12 -2.22
C TYR A 392 8.69 -2.45 -3.67
N PRO A 393 10.00 -2.62 -3.97
CA PRO A 393 10.48 -2.95 -5.32
C PRO A 393 10.02 -4.33 -5.82
N GLN A 394 9.37 -5.12 -4.96
CA GLN A 394 8.65 -6.34 -5.31
C GLN A 394 7.41 -6.08 -6.19
N ILE A 395 6.87 -4.86 -6.17
CA ILE A 395 5.72 -4.49 -6.99
C ILE A 395 6.17 -4.36 -8.44
N LYS A 396 5.62 -5.19 -9.32
CA LYS A 396 5.95 -5.19 -10.77
C LYS A 396 4.74 -4.98 -11.67
N VAL A 397 3.53 -4.93 -11.12
CA VAL A 397 2.31 -4.67 -11.88
C VAL A 397 1.42 -3.73 -11.08
N MET A 398 0.88 -2.70 -11.72
CA MET A 398 -0.12 -1.80 -11.15
C MET A 398 -1.25 -1.56 -12.15
N ALA A 399 -2.42 -2.12 -11.88
CA ALA A 399 -3.63 -1.92 -12.67
C ALA A 399 -4.56 -0.90 -12.00
N TYR A 400 -5.08 0.05 -12.78
CA TYR A 400 -5.99 1.08 -12.29
C TYR A 400 -7.42 0.88 -12.82
N PHE A 401 -8.38 0.98 -11.91
CA PHE A 401 -9.80 0.75 -12.11
C PHE A 401 -10.51 2.00 -12.67
N ASP A 402 -10.27 2.31 -13.94
CA ASP A 402 -10.95 3.41 -14.66
C ASP A 402 -12.32 2.98 -15.22
N ALA A 403 -13.19 2.38 -14.40
CA ALA A 403 -14.47 1.84 -14.83
C ALA A 403 -15.66 2.50 -14.12
N HIS A 404 -16.80 2.60 -14.81
CA HIS A 404 -18.04 3.08 -14.21
C HIS A 404 -18.79 1.92 -13.56
N VAL A 405 -18.93 1.96 -12.24
CA VAL A 405 -19.77 1.02 -11.50
C VAL A 405 -21.15 1.63 -11.29
N THR A 406 -22.19 0.97 -11.83
CA THR A 406 -23.60 1.41 -11.73
C THR A 406 -24.31 0.88 -10.48
N SER A 407 -23.58 0.21 -9.58
CA SER A 407 -24.12 -0.38 -8.36
C SER A 407 -24.27 0.66 -7.24
N ASP A 408 -25.42 0.66 -6.56
CA ASP A 408 -25.64 1.43 -5.32
C ASP A 408 -24.69 1.03 -4.18
N LYS A 409 -23.99 -0.11 -4.33
CA LYS A 409 -22.94 -0.53 -3.40
C LYS A 409 -21.69 0.32 -3.54
N GLU A 410 -21.39 0.87 -4.73
CA GLU A 410 -20.21 1.70 -4.94
C GLU A 410 -20.32 3.02 -4.17
N LYS A 411 -19.25 3.37 -3.45
CA LYS A 411 -19.25 4.53 -2.55
C LYS A 411 -18.50 5.71 -3.14
N SER A 412 -17.48 5.44 -3.94
CA SER A 412 -16.64 6.46 -4.57
C SER A 412 -16.53 6.23 -6.06
N ASP A 413 -16.51 7.32 -6.82
CA ASP A 413 -16.15 7.31 -8.23
C ASP A 413 -14.62 7.30 -8.32
N TYR A 414 -14.05 6.32 -9.01
CA TYR A 414 -12.60 6.17 -9.22
C TYR A 414 -12.15 6.52 -10.64
N ARG A 415 -13.10 6.79 -11.55
CA ARG A 415 -12.83 7.03 -12.96
C ARG A 415 -11.98 8.27 -13.17
N LEU A 416 -10.81 8.05 -13.75
CA LEU A 416 -9.95 9.11 -14.27
C LEU A 416 -10.72 9.95 -15.29
N SER A 417 -11.51 9.33 -16.17
CA SER A 417 -12.20 10.07 -17.24
C SER A 417 -13.24 11.07 -16.76
N SER A 418 -13.74 10.91 -15.54
CA SER A 418 -14.73 11.80 -14.94
C SER A 418 -14.12 12.97 -14.14
N ASN A 419 -12.79 13.03 -14.04
CA ASN A 419 -12.05 14.09 -13.36
C ASN A 419 -10.78 14.49 -14.15
N ALA A 420 -10.79 15.67 -14.77
CA ALA A 420 -9.71 16.10 -15.65
C ALA A 420 -8.35 16.23 -14.94
N ASN A 421 -8.33 16.72 -13.69
CA ASN A 421 -7.10 16.94 -12.93
C ASN A 421 -6.48 15.60 -12.51
N LEU A 422 -7.30 14.67 -11.99
CA LEU A 422 -6.85 13.32 -11.65
C LEU A 422 -6.36 12.56 -12.90
N GLN A 423 -7.05 12.70 -14.03
CA GLN A 423 -6.63 12.09 -15.30
C GLN A 423 -5.28 12.61 -15.77
N GLN A 424 -5.09 13.93 -15.76
CA GLN A 424 -3.81 14.54 -16.15
C GLN A 424 -2.68 14.08 -15.25
N GLU A 425 -2.94 13.97 -13.94
CA GLU A 425 -1.94 13.52 -12.99
C GLU A 425 -1.56 12.05 -13.18
N TYR A 426 -2.54 11.18 -13.44
CA TYR A 426 -2.26 9.79 -13.82
C TYR A 426 -1.38 9.71 -15.06
N LEU A 427 -1.77 10.42 -16.13
CA LEU A 427 -1.03 10.43 -17.40
C LEU A 427 0.40 10.99 -17.27
N ARG A 428 0.64 11.86 -16.28
CA ARG A 428 1.97 12.38 -15.96
C ARG A 428 2.80 11.35 -15.18
N LEU A 429 2.22 10.72 -14.16
CA LEU A 429 2.91 9.79 -13.27
C LEU A 429 3.33 8.49 -13.96
N VAL A 430 2.49 7.94 -14.84
CA VAL A 430 2.79 6.68 -15.56
C VAL A 430 3.86 6.82 -16.63
N LYS A 431 4.33 8.04 -16.94
CA LYS A 431 5.46 8.30 -17.84
C LYS A 431 6.82 8.27 -17.14
N GLN A 432 6.83 8.12 -15.81
CA GLN A 432 8.07 8.06 -15.06
C GLN A 432 8.92 6.83 -15.46
N PRO A 433 10.27 6.90 -15.46
CA PRO A 433 11.15 5.86 -16.00
C PRO A 433 10.99 4.45 -15.40
N ARG A 434 10.37 4.35 -14.22
CA ARG A 434 10.05 3.07 -13.56
C ARG A 434 8.98 2.26 -14.30
N PHE A 435 8.11 2.92 -15.04
CA PHE A 435 7.00 2.26 -15.72
C PHE A 435 7.44 1.76 -17.09
N ILE A 436 7.20 0.49 -17.37
CA ILE A 436 7.51 -0.12 -18.66
C ILE A 436 6.50 0.38 -19.68
N GLN A 437 6.99 1.07 -20.72
CA GLN A 437 6.17 1.75 -21.73
C GLN A 437 5.95 0.86 -22.96
N ASP A 438 4.84 1.09 -23.66
CA ASP A 438 4.47 0.65 -25.01
C ASP A 438 4.26 -0.85 -25.21
N GLN A 439 5.21 -1.70 -24.81
CA GLN A 439 5.15 -3.14 -24.99
C GLN A 439 5.63 -3.86 -23.73
N TYR A 440 5.03 -5.01 -23.43
CA TYR A 440 5.50 -5.89 -22.37
C TYR A 440 6.95 -6.33 -22.61
N SER A 441 7.40 -6.52 -23.85
CA SER A 441 8.78 -6.92 -24.16
C SER A 441 9.82 -5.88 -23.75
N ASN A 442 9.44 -4.62 -23.63
CA ASN A 442 10.32 -3.55 -23.18
C ASN A 442 10.78 -3.78 -21.73
N ASN A 443 11.91 -3.17 -21.39
CA ASN A 443 12.49 -3.22 -20.05
C ASN A 443 12.96 -1.82 -19.65
N THR A 444 13.14 -1.62 -18.36
CA THR A 444 13.78 -0.43 -17.79
C THR A 444 14.82 -0.89 -16.79
N ASP A 445 15.97 -0.21 -16.78
CA ASP A 445 17.00 -0.42 -15.75
C ASP A 445 16.69 0.38 -14.48
N TYR A 446 15.59 1.14 -14.48
CA TYR A 446 15.21 1.99 -13.36
C TYR A 446 14.58 1.18 -12.24
N CYS A 447 15.19 1.23 -11.07
CA CYS A 447 14.62 0.78 -9.80
C CYS A 447 15.08 1.67 -8.66
N TYR A 448 14.28 1.74 -7.60
CA TYR A 448 14.72 2.29 -6.33
C TYR A 448 15.38 1.22 -5.47
N ARG A 449 16.33 1.67 -4.67
CA ARG A 449 16.90 0.90 -3.56
C ARG A 449 17.03 1.80 -2.34
N LYS A 450 16.83 1.20 -1.17
CA LYS A 450 16.92 1.89 0.11
C LYS A 450 18.36 2.37 0.35
N VAL A 451 18.53 3.61 0.79
CA VAL A 451 19.80 4.15 1.27
C VAL A 451 20.02 3.58 2.68
N GLN A 452 21.07 2.78 2.82
CA GLN A 452 21.50 2.15 4.07
C GLN A 452 22.95 2.52 4.36
N ASP A 453 23.39 2.34 5.60
CA ASP A 453 24.78 2.63 5.98
C ASP A 453 25.77 1.83 5.11
N GLY A 454 26.76 2.55 4.57
CA GLY A 454 27.80 2.00 3.70
C GLY A 454 27.42 1.90 2.22
N ILE A 455 26.23 2.35 1.80
CA ILE A 455 25.84 2.32 0.39
C ILE A 455 26.78 3.15 -0.48
N ASN A 456 27.15 2.59 -1.64
CA ASN A 456 27.93 3.30 -2.66
C ASN A 456 27.00 4.15 -3.53
N LEU A 457 27.34 5.43 -3.68
CA LEU A 457 26.66 6.41 -4.52
C LEU A 457 27.65 6.99 -5.53
N SER A 458 27.18 7.30 -6.73
CA SER A 458 27.93 8.13 -7.68
C SER A 458 28.15 9.54 -7.10
N ASN A 459 29.09 10.30 -7.66
CA ASN A 459 29.27 11.71 -7.30
C ASN A 459 28.11 12.62 -7.73
N THR A 460 27.15 12.10 -8.50
CA THR A 460 25.85 12.74 -8.78
C THR A 460 24.78 11.67 -8.72
N PHE A 461 23.78 11.81 -7.86
CA PHE A 461 22.77 10.77 -7.63
C PHE A 461 21.39 11.36 -7.33
N GLU A 462 20.33 10.60 -7.63
CA GLU A 462 18.97 10.90 -7.15
C GLU A 462 18.84 10.41 -5.71
N VAL A 463 18.23 11.23 -4.84
CA VAL A 463 17.73 10.82 -3.53
C VAL A 463 16.25 11.17 -3.44
N ALA A 464 15.44 10.26 -2.91
CA ALA A 464 14.03 10.44 -2.62
C ALA A 464 13.74 10.05 -1.17
N CYS A 465 12.64 10.55 -0.62
CA CYS A 465 12.29 10.33 0.78
C CYS A 465 10.82 9.91 0.89
N TYR A 466 10.60 8.80 1.58
CA TYR A 466 9.28 8.44 2.11
C TYR A 466 9.29 8.71 3.60
N ALA A 467 8.26 9.37 4.11
CA ALA A 467 8.02 9.49 5.54
C ALA A 467 6.56 9.23 5.86
N HIS A 468 6.34 8.56 6.99
CA HIS A 468 5.02 8.32 7.56
C HIS A 468 4.91 9.04 8.89
N LYS A 469 3.83 9.82 9.04
CA LYS A 469 3.38 10.36 10.31
C LYS A 469 1.87 10.45 10.30
N TYR A 470 1.22 9.86 11.30
CA TYR A 470 -0.23 9.92 11.37
C TYR A 470 -0.72 11.35 11.62
N ASN A 471 -1.77 11.75 10.88
CA ASN A 471 -2.41 13.06 11.01
C ASN A 471 -1.49 14.26 10.73
N ALA A 472 -0.45 14.06 9.91
CA ALA A 472 0.45 15.11 9.47
C ALA A 472 0.97 14.82 8.05
N ASP A 473 1.03 15.84 7.22
CA ASP A 473 1.49 15.76 5.84
C ASP A 473 2.90 16.32 5.70
N ILE A 474 3.71 15.70 4.84
CA ILE A 474 5.04 16.22 4.52
C ILE A 474 4.88 17.51 3.72
N LYS A 475 5.52 18.59 4.17
CA LYS A 475 5.65 19.85 3.44
C LYS A 475 6.90 19.89 2.58
N THR A 476 8.06 19.58 3.18
CA THR A 476 9.35 19.61 2.48
C THR A 476 10.29 18.56 3.03
N VAL A 477 11.27 18.17 2.20
CA VAL A 477 12.43 17.39 2.62
C VAL A 477 13.68 18.12 2.21
N THR A 478 14.53 18.44 3.18
CA THR A 478 15.83 19.10 2.96
C THR A 478 16.96 18.11 3.14
N TYR A 479 17.84 18.02 2.15
CA TYR A 479 18.97 17.11 2.09
C TYR A 479 20.29 17.80 2.42
N PHE A 480 21.14 17.11 3.18
CA PHE A 480 22.44 17.58 3.61
C PHE A 480 23.50 16.49 3.44
N ILE A 481 24.74 16.88 3.15
CA ILE A 481 25.93 16.03 3.29
C ILE A 481 26.84 16.68 4.33
N ASP A 482 27.15 15.96 5.42
CA ASP A 482 27.91 16.47 6.56
C ASP A 482 27.40 17.85 7.05
N ASP A 483 26.08 17.92 7.26
CA ASP A 483 25.35 19.12 7.68
C ASP A 483 25.40 20.32 6.72
N LYS A 484 26.04 20.18 5.54
CA LYS A 484 25.98 21.18 4.47
C LYS A 484 24.76 20.95 3.59
N TYR A 485 23.99 22.00 3.39
CA TYR A 485 22.80 21.98 2.54
C TYR A 485 23.15 21.54 1.11
N MET A 486 22.35 20.61 0.57
CA MET A 486 22.49 20.12 -0.81
C MET A 486 21.29 20.47 -1.67
N SER A 487 20.07 20.19 -1.20
CA SER A 487 18.83 20.44 -1.96
C SER A 487 17.61 20.42 -1.04
N VAL A 488 16.49 20.92 -1.54
CA VAL A 488 15.16 20.76 -0.94
C VAL A 488 14.18 20.27 -2.00
N SER A 489 13.20 19.46 -1.59
CA SER A 489 12.07 19.05 -2.41
C SER A 489 10.77 19.28 -1.64
N ASP A 490 9.69 19.60 -2.36
CA ASP A 490 8.37 19.98 -1.81
C ASP A 490 7.20 19.18 -2.43
N SER A 491 7.49 18.21 -3.28
CA SER A 491 6.50 17.38 -3.96
C SER A 491 6.88 15.91 -3.96
N VAL A 492 5.89 15.01 -3.86
CA VAL A 492 6.07 13.55 -3.86
C VAL A 492 6.79 13.08 -5.14
N PRO A 493 7.82 12.21 -5.04
CA PRO A 493 8.30 11.46 -3.86
C PRO A 493 9.43 12.15 -3.07
N PHE A 494 9.38 13.47 -3.02
CA PHE A 494 10.38 14.36 -2.43
C PHE A 494 11.79 14.12 -3.00
N ALA A 495 11.87 13.84 -4.30
CA ALA A 495 13.11 13.51 -4.97
C ALA A 495 13.95 14.75 -5.32
N ALA A 496 15.27 14.64 -5.20
CA ALA A 496 16.23 15.64 -5.63
C ALA A 496 17.48 14.98 -6.23
N PHE A 497 18.09 15.63 -7.21
CA PHE A 497 19.41 15.24 -7.71
C PHE A 497 20.51 15.99 -6.94
N ILE A 498 21.39 15.26 -6.28
CA ILE A 498 22.50 15.81 -5.50
C ILE A 498 23.79 15.72 -6.34
N SER A 499 24.45 16.85 -6.55
CA SER A 499 25.85 16.91 -7.02
C SER A 499 26.79 16.89 -5.82
N ALA A 500 27.48 15.77 -5.63
CA ALA A 500 28.38 15.50 -4.52
C ALA A 500 29.86 15.40 -4.95
N LYS A 501 30.25 16.04 -6.05
CA LYS A 501 31.61 15.99 -6.63
C LYS A 501 32.72 16.33 -5.62
N GLN A 502 32.46 17.18 -4.64
CA GLN A 502 33.40 17.60 -3.60
C GLN A 502 33.44 16.68 -2.37
N TYR A 503 32.62 15.64 -2.32
CA TYR A 503 32.45 14.75 -1.17
C TYR A 503 32.90 13.33 -1.50
N ALA A 504 34.09 13.15 -2.08
CA ALA A 504 34.60 11.81 -2.35
C ALA A 504 34.96 11.08 -1.05
N GLY A 505 34.47 9.85 -0.88
CA GLY A 505 34.71 9.04 0.32
C GLY A 505 33.47 8.88 1.20
N ARG A 506 33.69 8.70 2.51
CA ARG A 506 32.65 8.35 3.48
C ARG A 506 32.06 9.60 4.13
N HIS A 507 30.75 9.80 4.01
CA HIS A 507 30.04 11.00 4.47
C HIS A 507 28.68 10.67 5.09
N ASN A 508 28.08 11.61 5.81
CA ASN A 508 26.72 11.50 6.34
C ASN A 508 25.72 12.16 5.39
N LEU A 509 24.87 11.37 4.73
CA LEU A 509 23.70 11.89 4.01
C LEU A 509 22.53 12.00 4.98
N LYS A 510 22.01 13.21 5.16
CA LYS A 510 20.90 13.50 6.07
C LYS A 510 19.71 14.09 5.33
N ALA A 511 18.51 13.67 5.66
CA ALA A 511 17.27 14.30 5.26
C ALA A 511 16.51 14.80 6.48
N VAL A 512 16.03 16.03 6.41
CA VAL A 512 15.15 16.66 7.39
C VAL A 512 13.78 16.83 6.74
N VAL A 513 12.79 16.11 7.26
CA VAL A 513 11.40 16.13 6.80
C VAL A 513 10.64 17.14 7.67
N SER A 514 10.01 18.12 7.04
CA SER A 514 9.13 19.10 7.69
C SER A 514 7.68 18.74 7.44
N PHE A 515 6.85 18.77 8.48
CA PHE A 515 5.42 18.45 8.41
C PHE A 515 4.55 19.71 8.52
N ASP A 516 3.29 19.59 8.12
CA ASP A 516 2.29 20.66 8.17
C ASP A 516 1.85 21.06 9.59
N ASP A 517 2.00 20.16 10.55
CA ASP A 517 1.83 20.43 11.98
C ASP A 517 3.01 21.18 12.62
N GLY A 518 4.04 21.55 11.84
CA GLY A 518 5.20 22.32 12.28
C GLY A 518 6.32 21.48 12.93
N THR A 519 6.15 20.16 13.05
CA THR A 519 7.19 19.27 13.55
C THR A 519 8.18 18.88 12.45
N THR A 520 9.31 18.29 12.86
CA THR A 520 10.29 17.73 11.93
C THR A 520 10.70 16.33 12.34
N MET A 521 11.09 15.51 11.37
CA MET A 521 11.76 14.23 11.57
C MET A 521 13.04 14.17 10.74
N THR A 522 14.01 13.38 11.16
CA THR A 522 15.31 13.29 10.48
C THR A 522 15.72 11.85 10.24
N LYS A 523 16.32 11.59 9.09
CA LYS A 523 17.03 10.35 8.78
C LYS A 523 18.45 10.67 8.35
N THR A 524 19.43 9.95 8.92
CA THR A 524 20.82 10.01 8.50
C THR A 524 21.29 8.62 8.12
N ALA A 525 22.07 8.53 7.05
CA ALA A 525 22.76 7.32 6.65
C ALA A 525 24.21 7.66 6.29
N VAL A 526 25.13 6.77 6.64
CA VAL A 526 26.52 6.85 6.20
C VAL A 526 26.60 6.37 4.75
N VAL A 527 27.13 7.17 3.85
CA VAL A 527 27.24 6.85 2.41
C VAL A 527 28.69 6.92 1.94
N ASN A 528 29.03 6.10 0.95
CA ASN A 528 30.32 6.13 0.27
C ASN A 528 30.12 6.75 -1.12
N ILE A 529 30.62 7.95 -1.32
CA ILE A 529 30.46 8.70 -2.56
C ILE A 529 31.70 8.47 -3.43
N ALA A 530 31.48 7.98 -4.64
CA ALA A 530 32.53 7.73 -5.61
C ALA A 530 33.29 9.03 -5.93
N PRO A 531 34.62 8.97 -6.18
CA PRO A 531 35.37 10.14 -6.62
C PRO A 531 34.81 10.68 -7.93
N SER A 532 35.10 11.94 -8.24
CA SER A 532 34.92 12.43 -9.60
C SER A 532 35.86 11.65 -10.53
N GLY A 533 35.34 10.64 -11.23
CA GLY A 533 35.97 10.18 -12.47
C GLY A 533 36.16 11.41 -13.38
N GLY A 534 37.30 11.49 -14.07
CA GLY A 534 37.73 12.69 -14.79
C GLY A 534 36.61 13.36 -15.59
N GLU A 535 36.65 14.71 -15.67
CA GLU A 535 35.65 15.51 -16.39
C GLU A 535 35.23 14.84 -17.70
N ILE A 536 33.93 14.58 -17.84
CA ILE A 536 33.37 14.15 -19.12
C ILE A 536 33.44 15.36 -20.05
N SER A 537 34.52 15.45 -20.83
CA SER A 537 34.67 16.49 -21.84
C SER A 537 33.93 16.09 -23.11
N VAL A 538 33.01 16.94 -23.56
CA VAL A 538 32.38 16.80 -24.88
C VAL A 538 33.04 17.77 -25.84
N THR A 539 33.45 17.29 -27.01
CA THR A 539 33.99 18.13 -28.09
C THR A 539 33.13 18.03 -29.34
N ILE A 540 32.82 19.18 -29.94
CA ILE A 540 32.14 19.27 -31.25
C ILE A 540 33.12 19.88 -32.24
N SER A 541 33.41 19.17 -33.34
CA SER A 541 34.39 19.57 -34.36
C SER A 541 35.76 19.97 -33.78
N GLY A 542 36.22 19.25 -32.75
CA GLY A 542 37.51 19.49 -32.08
C GLY A 542 37.52 20.62 -31.05
N ARG A 543 36.39 21.28 -30.77
CA ARG A 543 36.27 22.33 -29.76
C ARG A 543 35.51 21.82 -28.53
N LYS A 544 36.06 22.02 -27.32
CA LYS A 544 35.39 21.67 -26.05
C LYS A 544 34.10 22.49 -25.90
N VAL A 545 33.01 21.82 -25.57
CA VAL A 545 31.72 22.44 -25.27
C VAL A 545 31.61 22.61 -23.76
N ASN A 546 31.31 23.84 -23.31
CA ASN A 546 31.05 24.13 -21.90
C ASN A 546 29.54 24.04 -21.64
N PHE A 547 29.15 23.36 -20.57
CA PHE A 547 27.75 23.18 -20.20
C PHE A 547 27.41 23.92 -18.91
N ASP A 548 26.20 24.48 -18.82
CA ASP A 548 25.70 25.07 -17.57
C ASP A 548 25.42 23.98 -16.51
N GLN A 549 25.10 22.76 -16.99
CA GLN A 549 25.02 21.55 -16.19
C GLN A 549 25.99 20.52 -16.79
N GLU A 550 27.01 20.11 -16.05
CA GLU A 550 28.02 19.19 -16.58
C GLU A 550 27.42 17.84 -17.01
N PRO A 551 27.96 17.19 -18.06
CA PRO A 551 27.60 15.81 -18.40
C PRO A 551 27.89 14.86 -17.24
N ILE A 552 27.06 13.83 -17.09
CA ILE A 552 27.14 12.87 -15.98
C ILE A 552 27.14 11.44 -16.49
N ILE A 553 27.70 10.51 -15.72
CA ILE A 553 27.48 9.08 -15.92
C ILE A 553 26.24 8.68 -15.12
N TYR A 554 25.25 8.09 -15.79
CA TYR A 554 24.02 7.57 -15.20
C TYR A 554 23.72 6.20 -15.80
N ASN A 555 23.53 5.18 -14.97
CA ASN A 555 23.36 3.78 -15.40
C ASN A 555 24.43 3.32 -16.42
N GLU A 556 25.71 3.56 -16.14
CA GLU A 556 26.85 3.26 -17.03
C GLU A 556 26.80 3.95 -18.41
N ARG A 557 25.91 4.93 -18.59
CA ARG A 557 25.78 5.73 -19.81
C ARG A 557 26.12 7.18 -19.53
N THR A 558 26.72 7.85 -20.51
CA THR A 558 26.99 9.28 -20.42
C THR A 558 25.75 10.08 -20.81
N MET A 559 25.16 10.79 -19.85
CA MET A 559 24.08 11.74 -20.07
C MET A 559 24.66 13.13 -20.32
N VAL A 560 24.32 13.71 -21.46
CA VAL A 560 24.82 15.02 -21.90
C VAL A 560 23.65 15.97 -22.11
N PRO A 561 23.68 17.22 -21.60
CA PRO A 561 22.62 18.19 -21.84
C PRO A 561 22.47 18.51 -23.34
N MET A 562 21.34 18.11 -23.92
CA MET A 562 21.10 18.21 -25.37
C MET A 562 20.99 19.66 -25.87
N ARG A 563 20.44 20.59 -25.07
CA ARG A 563 20.27 22.00 -25.46
C ARG A 563 21.59 22.61 -25.94
N LYS A 564 22.67 22.47 -25.15
CA LYS A 564 23.99 23.04 -25.48
C LYS A 564 24.63 22.38 -26.68
N ILE A 565 24.37 21.09 -26.92
CA ILE A 565 24.81 20.40 -28.15
C ILE A 565 24.13 21.05 -29.36
N PHE A 566 22.81 21.22 -29.32
CA PHE A 566 22.05 21.80 -30.43
C PHE A 566 22.43 23.26 -30.70
N GLU A 567 22.56 24.08 -29.66
CA GLU A 567 23.04 25.46 -29.78
C GLU A 567 24.44 25.52 -30.42
N SER A 568 25.35 24.62 -30.01
CA SER A 568 26.71 24.55 -30.56
C SER A 568 26.76 24.07 -32.02
N LEU A 569 25.72 23.38 -32.49
CA LEU A 569 25.53 22.96 -33.88
C LEU A 569 24.74 23.99 -34.71
N GLY A 570 24.40 25.16 -34.15
CA GLY A 570 23.75 26.26 -34.83
C GLY A 570 22.21 26.25 -34.77
N ALA A 571 21.61 25.42 -33.93
CA ALA A 571 20.16 25.42 -33.72
C ALA A 571 19.74 26.45 -32.65
N THR A 572 18.60 27.11 -32.87
CA THR A 572 17.97 27.96 -31.85
C THR A 572 17.01 27.12 -31.03
N VAL A 573 17.21 27.07 -29.70
CA VAL A 573 16.40 26.26 -28.79
C VAL A 573 15.58 27.16 -27.87
N SER A 574 14.26 27.19 -28.03
CA SER A 574 13.37 28.09 -27.28
C SER A 574 12.39 27.32 -26.40
N TRP A 575 12.27 27.71 -25.13
CA TRP A 575 11.27 27.13 -24.24
C TRP A 575 9.86 27.62 -24.59
N ASN A 576 8.95 26.69 -24.85
CA ASN A 576 7.55 26.98 -25.04
C ASN A 576 6.82 26.91 -23.68
N TYR A 577 6.51 28.08 -23.13
CA TYR A 577 5.89 28.21 -21.80
C TYR A 577 4.47 27.61 -21.72
N SER A 578 3.71 27.60 -22.81
CA SER A 578 2.33 27.09 -22.80
C SER A 578 2.25 25.57 -22.84
N THR A 579 3.29 24.90 -23.37
CA THR A 579 3.33 23.44 -23.51
C THR A 579 4.41 22.77 -22.65
N GLN A 580 5.24 23.56 -21.95
CA GLN A 580 6.40 23.10 -21.17
C GLN A 580 7.33 22.19 -21.98
N ARG A 581 7.57 22.55 -23.25
CA ARG A 581 8.47 21.82 -24.18
C ARG A 581 9.62 22.72 -24.62
N THR A 582 10.77 22.11 -24.85
CA THR A 582 11.98 22.76 -25.41
C THR A 582 12.01 22.64 -26.93
#